data_AF-A0A7C4UDZ7-F1
#
_entry.id   AF-A0A7C4UDZ7-F1
#
_cell.length_a   1.000
_cell.length_b   1.000
_cell.length_c   1.000
_cell.angle_alpha   90.00
_cell.angle_beta   90.00
_cell.angle_gamma   90.00
#
_symmetry.space_group_name_H-M   'P 1'
#
loop_
_entity.id
_entity.type
_entity.pdbx_description
1 polymer ?
#
loop_
_entity_poly.entity_id
_entity_poly.type
_entity_poly.pdbx_seq_one_letter_code
_entity_poly.pdbx_strand_id
1 'polypeptide(L)'
;MFAFAFAGAASRADAPPARIDEKTVRDLVAQLGDASFKVRDDAQGKLLEMGVAIRPHLLNLPPLEHPETRRRVDQILKVLFQRELARVRVFGLGYYTTNFGRLTTRSDVFAAAVEMIKARDQKEPSPAKRLYEMLDPFMKKSLEDEATIKLLDERPYISGVTATAASRKLHLDLRRSLEKVLDTPKLYDPAAFAKAELPAEAKEMLRRADSLTPLELRWLNYTLASAAFPDLLKTASVANGIVTIKVPESTQPIVLVLSAYESTIWKIEASSKSNLLQVIVGGFQPQEVVGVKVPVVYKVNQTLPGLQRNRDYFYSYTATGTTYNRMIESVRQTIGKGLDHFDGVHTYDGKPVVINPNQ
;
A
#
# COMPACT_ATOMS: atom_id res chain seq x y z
N MET A 1 -24.28 -17.06 2.33
CA MET A 1 -23.18 -16.08 2.54
C MET A 1 -23.50 -15.35 3.84
N PHE A 2 -22.98 -15.81 4.97
CA PHE A 2 -23.31 -15.24 6.29
C PHE A 2 -22.22 -14.24 6.70
N ALA A 3 -22.61 -12.99 6.90
CA ALA A 3 -21.76 -11.94 7.42
C ALA A 3 -21.73 -12.04 8.96
N PHE A 4 -20.53 -12.20 9.53
CA PHE A 4 -20.33 -12.10 10.97
C PHE A 4 -20.25 -10.62 11.36
N ALA A 5 -21.21 -10.16 12.17
CA ALA A 5 -21.18 -8.85 12.79
C ALA A 5 -20.36 -8.93 14.09
N PHE A 6 -19.15 -8.37 14.10
CA PHE A 6 -18.41 -8.12 15.33
C PHE A 6 -18.91 -6.82 15.95
N ALA A 7 -19.68 -6.91 17.03
CA ALA A 7 -20.02 -5.76 17.86
C ALA A 7 -18.76 -5.33 18.65
N GLY A 8 -18.26 -4.13 18.36
CA GLY A 8 -17.09 -3.57 19.05
C GLY A 8 -17.41 -3.19 20.49
N ALA A 9 -16.94 -3.99 21.45
CA ALA A 9 -16.88 -3.60 22.85
C ALA A 9 -15.78 -2.54 23.04
N ALA A 10 -16.15 -1.41 23.65
CA ALA A 10 -15.22 -0.34 24.00
C ALA A 10 -14.16 -0.86 25.00
N SER A 11 -12.87 -0.60 24.74
CA SER A 11 -11.79 -0.94 25.66
C SER A 11 -11.88 -0.05 26.89
N ARG A 12 -12.54 -0.54 27.95
CA ARG A 12 -12.29 -0.07 29.30
C ARG A 12 -10.84 -0.42 29.64
N ALA A 13 -10.13 0.49 30.31
CA ALA A 13 -8.89 0.13 30.97
C ALA A 13 -9.25 -0.94 32.01
N ASP A 14 -8.89 -2.19 31.72
CA ASP A 14 -9.38 -3.34 32.46
C ASP A 14 -8.84 -3.33 33.89
N ALA A 15 -9.76 -3.37 34.85
CA ALA A 15 -9.45 -3.91 36.17
C ALA A 15 -8.79 -5.28 35.99
N PRO A 16 -7.83 -5.68 36.86
CA PRO A 16 -7.18 -6.98 36.75
C PRO A 16 -8.25 -8.06 36.57
N PRO A 17 -8.15 -8.91 35.54
CA PRO A 17 -9.23 -9.83 35.21
C PRO A 17 -9.56 -10.68 36.44
N ALA A 18 -10.85 -10.80 36.72
CA ALA A 18 -11.33 -11.71 37.74
C ALA A 18 -10.65 -13.08 37.52
N ARG A 19 -10.20 -13.70 38.61
CA ARG A 19 -9.41 -14.94 38.58
C ARG A 19 -10.10 -15.93 37.65
N ILE A 20 -9.48 -16.25 36.53
CA ILE A 20 -10.06 -17.14 35.53
C ILE A 20 -10.07 -18.55 36.13
N ASP A 21 -11.25 -19.16 36.16
CA ASP A 21 -11.44 -20.53 36.60
C ASP A 21 -11.00 -21.49 35.49
N GLU A 22 -10.00 -22.33 35.78
CA GLU A 22 -9.47 -23.31 34.83
C GLU A 22 -10.54 -24.31 34.38
N LYS A 23 -11.48 -24.66 35.25
CA LYS A 23 -12.58 -25.56 34.92
C LYS A 23 -13.45 -24.95 33.81
N THR A 24 -13.79 -23.67 33.95
CA THR A 24 -14.55 -22.94 32.91
C THR A 24 -13.82 -22.95 31.56
N VAL A 25 -12.50 -22.76 31.51
CA VAL A 25 -11.73 -22.82 30.26
C VAL A 25 -11.79 -24.21 29.65
N ARG A 26 -11.61 -25.27 30.45
CA ARG A 26 -11.69 -26.67 29.98
C ARG A 26 -13.09 -27.01 29.45
N ASP A 27 -14.15 -26.59 30.14
CA ASP A 27 -15.53 -26.83 29.74
C ASP A 27 -15.84 -26.13 28.40
N LEU A 28 -15.31 -24.94 28.17
CA LEU A 28 -15.42 -24.23 26.89
C LEU A 28 -14.60 -24.91 25.78
N VAL A 29 -13.40 -25.41 26.08
CA VAL A 29 -12.57 -26.16 25.11
C VAL A 29 -13.27 -27.45 24.69
N ALA A 30 -13.92 -28.18 25.60
CA ALA A 30 -14.70 -29.37 25.27
C ALA A 30 -15.84 -29.03 24.29
N GLN A 31 -16.50 -27.88 24.48
CA GLN A 31 -17.58 -27.39 23.60
C GLN A 31 -17.09 -27.03 22.18
N LEU A 32 -15.80 -26.78 21.95
CA LEU A 32 -15.26 -26.53 20.60
C LEU A 32 -15.34 -27.77 19.69
N GLY A 33 -15.50 -28.97 20.27
CA GLY A 33 -15.71 -30.23 19.54
C GLY A 33 -17.17 -30.66 19.43
N ASP A 34 -18.13 -29.89 19.98
CA ASP A 34 -19.55 -30.24 19.98
C ASP A 34 -20.08 -30.42 18.55
N ALA A 35 -21.09 -31.27 18.34
CA ALA A 35 -21.69 -31.48 17.02
C ALA A 35 -22.42 -30.22 16.50
N SER A 36 -22.99 -29.41 17.39
CA SER A 36 -23.68 -28.17 17.09
C SER A 36 -22.70 -27.05 16.76
N PHE A 37 -22.83 -26.48 15.56
CA PHE A 37 -22.03 -25.32 15.14
C PHE A 37 -22.17 -24.14 16.10
N LYS A 38 -23.40 -23.89 16.59
CA LYS A 38 -23.68 -22.77 17.49
C LYS A 38 -22.92 -22.90 18.82
N VAL A 39 -22.88 -24.10 19.39
CA VAL A 39 -22.16 -24.38 20.64
C VAL A 39 -20.66 -24.12 20.47
N ARG A 40 -20.07 -24.59 19.35
CA ARG A 40 -18.66 -24.35 19.05
C ARG A 40 -18.33 -22.86 18.91
N ASP A 41 -19.19 -22.13 18.19
CA ASP A 41 -18.97 -20.71 17.91
C ASP A 41 -19.14 -19.84 19.17
N ASP A 42 -20.18 -20.12 19.97
CA ASP A 42 -20.40 -19.48 21.27
C ASP A 42 -19.22 -19.73 22.23
N ALA A 43 -18.69 -20.96 22.26
CA ALA A 43 -17.54 -21.30 23.10
C ALA A 43 -16.25 -20.59 22.65
N GLN A 44 -16.01 -20.52 21.34
CA GLN A 44 -14.88 -19.78 20.78
C GLN A 44 -14.98 -18.29 21.08
N GLY A 45 -16.17 -17.69 20.95
CA GLY A 45 -16.43 -16.30 21.31
C GLY A 45 -16.07 -16.02 22.77
N LYS A 46 -16.58 -16.84 23.70
CA LYS A 46 -16.28 -16.72 25.14
C LYS A 46 -14.79 -16.86 25.45
N LEU A 47 -14.09 -17.83 24.85
CA LEU A 47 -12.64 -17.97 25.03
C LEU A 47 -11.87 -16.74 24.53
N LEU A 48 -12.29 -16.15 23.40
CA LEU A 48 -11.68 -14.92 22.88
C LEU A 48 -12.02 -13.68 23.73
N GLU A 49 -13.19 -13.62 24.35
CA GLU A 49 -13.59 -12.57 25.29
C GLU A 49 -12.80 -12.62 26.60
N MET A 50 -12.48 -13.83 27.09
CA MET A 50 -11.59 -14.02 28.25
C MET A 50 -10.15 -13.54 27.99
N GLY A 51 -9.80 -13.33 26.72
CA GLY A 51 -8.57 -12.67 26.30
C GLY A 51 -7.31 -13.45 26.66
N VAL A 52 -6.23 -12.72 26.89
CA VAL A 52 -4.88 -13.28 27.00
C VAL A 52 -4.66 -14.13 28.26
N ALA A 53 -5.48 -13.91 29.28
CA ALA A 53 -5.38 -14.60 30.56
C ALA A 53 -5.66 -16.11 30.47
N ILE A 54 -6.37 -16.60 29.44
CA ILE A 54 -6.59 -18.05 29.25
C ILE A 54 -5.43 -18.76 28.55
N ARG A 55 -4.45 -18.03 28.02
CA ARG A 55 -3.36 -18.61 27.21
C ARG A 55 -2.57 -19.70 27.95
N PRO A 56 -2.13 -19.52 29.21
CA PRO A 56 -1.41 -20.58 29.92
C PRO A 56 -2.24 -21.87 30.03
N HIS A 57 -3.56 -21.74 30.19
CA HIS A 57 -4.46 -22.89 30.27
C HIS A 57 -4.57 -23.60 28.91
N LEU A 58 -4.68 -22.84 27.81
CA LEU A 58 -4.75 -23.41 26.46
C LEU A 58 -3.44 -24.09 26.02
N LEU A 59 -2.28 -23.53 26.38
CA LEU A 59 -0.97 -24.12 26.06
C LEU A 59 -0.67 -25.38 26.87
N ASN A 60 -1.27 -25.51 28.06
CA ASN A 60 -1.11 -26.67 28.95
C ASN A 60 -2.22 -27.72 28.77
N LEU A 61 -3.06 -27.60 27.73
CA LEU A 61 -4.04 -28.62 27.43
C LEU A 61 -3.35 -29.95 27.09
N PRO A 62 -3.91 -31.10 27.52
CA PRO A 62 -3.46 -32.38 27.00
C PRO A 62 -3.70 -32.46 25.49
N PRO A 63 -3.02 -33.39 24.78
CA PRO A 63 -3.25 -33.59 23.35
C PRO A 63 -4.75 -33.73 23.02
N LEU A 64 -5.25 -32.86 22.15
CA LEU A 64 -6.65 -32.83 21.76
C LEU A 64 -6.90 -33.89 20.68
N GLU A 65 -7.72 -34.90 21.00
CA GLU A 65 -8.03 -36.02 20.08
C GLU A 65 -8.86 -35.56 18.87
N HIS A 66 -9.81 -34.65 19.09
CA HIS A 66 -10.71 -34.20 18.03
C HIS A 66 -10.04 -33.13 17.13
N PRO A 67 -9.89 -33.36 15.80
CA PRO A 67 -9.17 -32.46 14.91
C PRO A 67 -9.74 -31.03 14.84
N GLU A 68 -11.07 -30.89 14.88
CA GLU A 68 -11.71 -29.56 14.84
C GLU A 68 -11.43 -28.76 16.13
N THR A 69 -11.40 -29.42 17.29
CA THR A 69 -11.09 -28.78 18.57
C THR A 69 -9.67 -28.24 18.53
N ARG A 70 -8.72 -29.05 18.04
CA ARG A 70 -7.32 -28.64 17.85
C ARG A 70 -7.21 -27.43 16.93
N ARG A 71 -7.83 -27.48 15.74
CA ARG A 71 -7.84 -26.38 14.77
C ARG A 71 -8.35 -25.07 15.39
N ARG A 72 -9.43 -25.13 16.17
CA ARG A 72 -10.01 -23.95 16.83
C ARG A 72 -9.14 -23.43 17.97
N VAL A 73 -8.57 -24.31 18.79
CA VAL A 73 -7.62 -23.91 19.84
C VAL A 73 -6.40 -23.23 19.22
N ASP A 74 -5.85 -23.76 18.11
CA ASP A 74 -4.74 -23.13 17.39
C ASP A 74 -5.13 -21.75 16.84
N GLN A 75 -6.34 -21.60 16.31
CA GLN A 75 -6.86 -20.30 15.87
C GLN A 75 -7.02 -19.31 17.03
N ILE A 76 -7.54 -19.75 18.17
CA ILE A 76 -7.69 -18.93 19.38
C ILE A 76 -6.31 -18.51 19.87
N LEU A 77 -5.39 -19.46 20.05
CA LEU A 77 -4.01 -19.18 20.47
C LEU A 77 -3.35 -18.19 19.52
N LYS A 78 -3.49 -18.36 18.20
CA LYS A 78 -2.99 -17.39 17.22
C LYS A 78 -3.53 -15.98 17.46
N VAL A 79 -4.83 -15.83 17.71
CA VAL A 79 -5.45 -14.53 18.01
C VAL A 79 -4.95 -13.98 19.35
N LEU A 80 -4.84 -14.81 20.39
CA LEU A 80 -4.36 -14.39 21.72
C LEU A 80 -2.89 -13.95 21.68
N PHE A 81 -2.03 -14.70 20.98
CA PHE A 81 -0.63 -14.33 20.76
C PHE A 81 -0.50 -13.01 19.99
N GLN A 82 -1.39 -12.75 19.03
CA GLN A 82 -1.44 -11.46 18.33
C GLN A 82 -1.86 -10.32 19.25
N ARG A 83 -2.75 -10.57 20.22
CA ARG A 83 -3.28 -9.55 21.15
C ARG A 83 -2.32 -9.18 22.28
N GLU A 84 -1.49 -10.10 22.74
CA GLU A 84 -0.80 -9.95 24.03
C GLU A 84 0.53 -9.20 23.98
N LEU A 85 1.23 -9.16 22.84
CA LEU A 85 2.65 -8.80 22.87
C LEU A 85 3.11 -7.88 21.73
N ALA A 86 2.29 -7.64 20.71
CA ALA A 86 2.69 -6.72 19.65
C ALA A 86 2.47 -5.27 20.06
N ARG A 87 3.56 -4.49 20.15
CA ARG A 87 3.46 -3.03 20.03
C ARG A 87 3.06 -2.69 18.60
N VAL A 88 1.91 -2.06 18.46
CA VAL A 88 1.40 -1.54 17.19
C VAL A 88 1.93 -0.12 17.04
N ARG A 89 2.96 0.02 16.22
CA ARG A 89 3.64 1.30 15.96
C ARG A 89 3.22 1.77 14.59
N VAL A 90 2.71 2.99 14.50
CA VAL A 90 2.29 3.56 13.23
C VAL A 90 3.22 4.69 12.82
N PHE A 91 3.69 4.65 11.59
CA PHE A 91 4.30 5.80 10.94
C PHE A 91 3.42 6.30 9.79
N GLY A 92 2.98 7.55 9.90
CA GLY A 92 2.13 8.23 8.96
C GLY A 92 2.88 9.30 8.18
N LEU A 93 2.91 9.19 6.86
CA LEU A 93 3.52 10.17 5.98
C LEU A 93 2.46 10.94 5.19
N GLY A 94 2.54 12.27 5.26
CA GLY A 94 1.61 13.16 4.62
C GLY A 94 1.90 13.39 3.15
N TYR A 95 1.86 14.65 2.76
CA TYR A 95 2.14 15.06 1.39
C TYR A 95 3.60 15.43 1.29
N TYR A 96 4.32 14.75 0.42
CA TYR A 96 5.52 15.32 -0.17
C TYR A 96 5.17 15.81 -1.56
N THR A 97 5.66 16.99 -1.93
CA THR A 97 5.34 17.67 -3.20
C THR A 97 5.83 16.94 -4.44
N THR A 98 6.47 15.78 -4.27
CA THR A 98 6.89 14.95 -5.39
C THR A 98 5.76 14.00 -5.74
N ASN A 99 5.07 14.38 -6.81
CA ASN A 99 4.05 13.60 -7.48
C ASN A 99 4.65 12.30 -8.02
N PHE A 100 4.88 11.33 -7.14
CA PHE A 100 5.75 10.20 -7.39
C PHE A 100 5.18 9.29 -8.49
N GLY A 101 5.84 9.28 -9.66
CA GLY A 101 5.46 8.45 -10.80
C GLY A 101 4.08 8.76 -11.38
N ARG A 102 3.63 10.02 -11.26
CA ARG A 102 2.30 10.44 -11.73
C ARG A 102 2.39 11.57 -12.73
N LEU A 103 1.59 11.44 -13.78
CA LEU A 103 1.25 12.55 -14.66
C LEU A 103 0.14 13.36 -13.97
N THR A 104 0.56 14.36 -13.19
CA THR A 104 -0.34 14.98 -12.20
C THR A 104 -1.13 16.16 -12.69
N THR A 105 -0.62 16.91 -13.65
CA THR A 105 -1.36 18.06 -14.16
C THR A 105 -1.96 17.73 -15.51
N ARG A 106 -3.09 18.37 -15.82
CA ARG A 106 -3.73 18.21 -17.12
C ARG A 106 -2.84 18.71 -18.27
N SER A 107 -2.06 19.76 -18.01
CA SER A 107 -1.13 20.36 -18.97
C SER A 107 -0.05 19.38 -19.38
N ASP A 108 0.55 18.66 -18.43
CA ASP A 108 1.67 17.75 -18.71
C ASP A 108 1.23 16.60 -19.63
N VAL A 109 0.05 16.03 -19.35
CA VAL A 109 -0.53 14.92 -20.12
C VAL A 109 -0.85 15.33 -21.56
N PHE A 110 -1.42 16.53 -21.74
CA PHE A 110 -1.80 17.01 -23.07
C PHE A 110 -0.59 17.43 -23.89
N ALA A 111 0.36 18.14 -23.30
CA ALA A 111 1.58 18.50 -24.00
C ALA A 111 2.37 17.25 -24.42
N ALA A 112 2.47 16.24 -23.55
CA ALA A 112 3.07 14.96 -23.92
C ALA A 112 2.32 14.28 -25.07
N ALA A 113 0.99 14.36 -25.10
CA ALA A 113 0.20 13.82 -26.22
C ALA A 113 0.43 14.54 -27.54
N VAL A 114 0.56 15.87 -27.52
CA VAL A 114 0.91 16.65 -28.73
C VAL A 114 2.28 16.21 -29.26
N GLU A 115 3.29 16.07 -28.40
CA GLU A 115 4.61 15.60 -28.82
C GLU A 115 4.60 14.14 -29.31
N MET A 116 3.82 13.27 -28.68
CA MET A 116 3.60 11.90 -29.16
C MET A 116 2.96 11.88 -30.56
N ILE A 117 1.96 12.73 -30.82
CA ILE A 117 1.33 12.86 -32.14
C ILE A 117 2.36 13.31 -33.18
N LYS A 118 3.17 14.33 -32.88
CA LYS A 118 4.24 14.80 -33.77
C LYS A 118 5.28 13.72 -34.07
N ALA A 119 5.55 12.86 -33.11
CA ALA A 119 6.55 11.80 -33.23
C ALA A 119 6.06 10.56 -33.98
N ARG A 120 4.75 10.33 -34.09
CA ARG A 120 4.19 9.07 -34.63
C ARG A 120 4.65 8.75 -36.06
N ASP A 121 4.73 9.78 -36.90
CA ASP A 121 5.03 9.66 -38.34
C ASP A 121 6.53 9.75 -38.63
N GLN A 122 7.37 9.95 -37.60
CA GLN A 122 8.82 9.98 -37.74
C GLN A 122 9.35 8.59 -38.12
N LYS A 123 10.27 8.53 -39.08
CA LYS A 123 10.91 7.26 -39.48
C LYS A 123 11.86 6.75 -38.40
N GLU A 124 12.59 7.65 -37.75
CA GLU A 124 13.54 7.29 -36.69
C GLU A 124 12.81 6.91 -35.40
N PRO A 125 13.28 5.88 -34.66
CA PRO A 125 12.82 5.60 -33.32
C PRO A 125 13.07 6.79 -32.38
N SER A 126 12.09 7.09 -31.52
CA SER A 126 12.22 8.11 -30.48
C SER A 126 11.41 7.72 -29.24
N PRO A 127 11.71 8.26 -28.05
CA PRO A 127 10.97 7.94 -26.83
C PRO A 127 9.48 8.32 -26.93
N ALA A 128 9.18 9.45 -27.57
CA ALA A 128 7.81 9.92 -27.81
C ALA A 128 7.04 8.97 -28.73
N LYS A 129 7.66 8.51 -29.83
CA LYS A 129 7.06 7.51 -30.72
C LYS A 129 6.83 6.18 -29.98
N ARG A 130 7.79 5.74 -29.15
CA ARG A 130 7.66 4.53 -28.34
C ARG A 130 6.45 4.62 -27.40
N LEU A 131 6.27 5.73 -26.70
CA LEU A 131 5.10 5.94 -25.83
C LEU A 131 3.78 5.90 -26.61
N TYR A 132 3.72 6.57 -27.78
CA TYR A 132 2.56 6.51 -28.67
C TYR A 132 2.23 5.09 -29.10
N GLU A 133 3.23 4.32 -29.53
CA GLU A 133 3.08 2.92 -29.96
C GLU A 133 2.56 2.00 -28.86
N MET A 134 2.77 2.34 -27.59
CA MET A 134 2.30 1.55 -26.45
C MET A 134 0.90 1.94 -25.95
N LEU A 135 0.33 3.04 -26.45
CA LEU A 135 -1.05 3.41 -26.13
C LEU A 135 -2.03 2.32 -26.60
N ASP A 136 -3.13 2.17 -25.86
CA ASP A 136 -4.18 1.24 -26.27
C ASP A 136 -4.85 1.69 -27.59
N PRO A 137 -5.39 0.75 -28.40
CA PRO A 137 -5.93 1.09 -29.73
C PRO A 137 -7.01 2.16 -29.73
N PHE A 138 -7.82 2.20 -28.66
CA PHE A 138 -8.86 3.22 -28.49
C PHE A 138 -8.23 4.61 -28.35
N MET A 139 -7.17 4.72 -27.53
CA MET A 139 -6.47 5.98 -27.36
C MET A 139 -5.74 6.43 -28.63
N LYS A 140 -5.07 5.53 -29.35
CA LYS A 140 -4.43 5.86 -30.64
C LYS A 140 -5.43 6.44 -31.64
N LYS A 141 -6.56 5.77 -31.82
CA LYS A 141 -7.66 6.24 -32.69
C LYS A 141 -8.20 7.59 -32.24
N SER A 142 -8.29 7.82 -30.94
CA SER A 142 -8.72 9.12 -30.40
C SER A 142 -7.73 10.23 -30.75
N LEU A 143 -6.41 9.97 -30.67
CA LEU A 143 -5.36 10.93 -31.03
C LEU A 143 -5.17 11.10 -32.56
N GLU A 144 -5.87 10.32 -33.37
CA GLU A 144 -5.93 10.47 -34.84
C GLU A 144 -7.13 11.33 -35.29
N ASP A 145 -8.11 11.53 -34.41
CA ASP A 145 -9.31 12.33 -34.71
C ASP A 145 -9.01 13.84 -34.63
N GLU A 146 -9.23 14.55 -35.73
CA GLU A 146 -8.92 15.97 -35.87
C GLU A 146 -9.68 16.84 -34.84
N ALA A 147 -10.94 16.49 -34.54
CA ALA A 147 -11.72 17.17 -33.51
C ALA A 147 -11.10 16.99 -32.12
N THR A 148 -10.55 15.80 -31.84
CA THR A 148 -9.82 15.51 -30.60
C THR A 148 -8.50 16.27 -30.51
N ILE A 149 -7.74 16.36 -31.60
CA ILE A 149 -6.50 17.16 -31.66
C ILE A 149 -6.80 18.63 -31.40
N LYS A 150 -7.85 19.16 -32.03
CA LYS A 150 -8.32 20.53 -31.79
C LYS A 150 -8.69 20.77 -30.32
N LEU A 151 -9.30 19.78 -29.64
CA LEU A 151 -9.58 19.85 -28.20
C LEU A 151 -8.30 19.87 -27.33
N LEU A 152 -7.19 19.28 -27.80
CA LEU A 152 -5.89 19.33 -27.11
C LEU A 152 -5.22 20.71 -27.29
N ASP A 153 -5.32 21.29 -28.48
CA ASP A 153 -4.71 22.58 -28.82
C ASP A 153 -5.47 23.78 -28.23
N GLU A 154 -6.81 23.70 -28.13
CA GLU A 154 -7.62 24.89 -27.89
C GLU A 154 -7.53 25.50 -26.48
N ARG A 155 -6.98 24.82 -25.45
CA ARG A 155 -6.83 25.46 -24.11
C ARG A 155 -5.70 24.84 -23.26
N PRO A 156 -4.63 25.59 -22.92
CA PRO A 156 -3.99 25.38 -21.64
C PRO A 156 -5.03 25.68 -20.55
N TYR A 157 -5.26 24.73 -19.65
CA TYR A 157 -6.13 24.91 -18.50
C TYR A 157 -5.53 25.99 -17.58
N ILE A 158 -5.83 27.26 -17.85
CA ILE A 158 -5.63 28.34 -16.89
C ILE A 158 -6.73 28.15 -15.85
N SER A 159 -6.33 28.02 -14.57
CA SER A 159 -7.25 27.82 -13.45
C SER A 159 -8.41 28.83 -13.51
N GLY A 160 -9.64 28.33 -13.77
CA GLY A 160 -10.84 29.17 -13.77
C GLY A 160 -11.81 28.93 -14.94
N VAL A 161 -11.36 28.30 -16.03
CA VAL A 161 -12.25 27.99 -17.17
C VAL A 161 -12.70 26.52 -17.13
N THR A 162 -14.01 26.29 -17.14
CA THR A 162 -14.59 24.94 -17.12
C THR A 162 -14.25 24.19 -18.41
N ALA A 163 -13.40 23.17 -18.29
CA ALA A 163 -13.18 22.21 -19.38
C ALA A 163 -14.52 21.53 -19.74
N THR A 164 -14.79 21.37 -21.03
CA THR A 164 -15.97 20.65 -21.51
C THR A 164 -15.99 19.22 -20.96
N ALA A 165 -17.17 18.60 -20.86
CA ALA A 165 -17.27 17.20 -20.43
C ALA A 165 -16.42 16.27 -21.34
N ALA A 166 -16.36 16.56 -22.64
CA ALA A 166 -15.55 15.83 -23.62
C ALA A 166 -14.04 15.96 -23.34
N SER A 167 -13.53 17.18 -23.15
CA SER A 167 -12.10 17.41 -22.83
C SER A 167 -11.71 16.75 -21.50
N ARG A 168 -12.57 16.82 -20.48
CA ARG A 168 -12.34 16.12 -19.20
C ARG A 168 -12.27 14.61 -19.38
N LYS A 169 -13.18 14.04 -20.17
CA LYS A 169 -13.19 12.60 -20.48
C LYS A 169 -11.92 12.19 -21.23
N LEU A 170 -11.56 12.90 -22.29
CA LEU A 170 -10.35 12.66 -23.07
C LEU A 170 -9.10 12.69 -22.18
N HIS A 171 -8.97 13.71 -21.32
CA HIS A 171 -7.86 13.81 -20.38
C HIS A 171 -7.77 12.58 -19.46
N LEU A 172 -8.89 12.17 -18.87
CA LEU A 172 -8.93 11.01 -17.98
C LEU A 172 -8.58 9.71 -18.71
N ASP A 173 -9.09 9.53 -19.93
CA ASP A 173 -8.82 8.34 -20.73
C ASP A 173 -7.34 8.29 -21.17
N LEU A 174 -6.80 9.41 -21.65
CA LEU A 174 -5.39 9.53 -22.03
C LEU A 174 -4.47 9.29 -20.85
N ARG A 175 -4.75 9.91 -19.70
CA ARG A 175 -4.01 9.69 -18.45
C ARG A 175 -4.01 8.21 -18.08
N ARG A 176 -5.17 7.54 -18.10
CA ARG A 176 -5.27 6.10 -17.79
C ARG A 176 -4.48 5.24 -18.77
N SER A 177 -4.53 5.56 -20.07
CA SER A 177 -3.74 4.85 -21.08
C SER A 177 -2.24 5.01 -20.81
N LEU A 178 -1.78 6.23 -20.52
CA LEU A 178 -0.38 6.47 -20.17
C LEU A 178 0.04 5.79 -18.86
N GLU A 179 -0.81 5.82 -17.82
CA GLU A 179 -0.54 5.10 -16.58
C GLU A 179 -0.34 3.59 -16.82
N LYS A 180 -1.10 2.96 -17.74
CA LYS A 180 -0.86 1.57 -18.14
C LYS A 180 0.47 1.37 -18.87
N VAL A 181 0.87 2.33 -19.71
CA VAL A 181 2.18 2.31 -20.36
C VAL A 181 3.29 2.40 -19.32
N LEU A 182 3.14 3.22 -18.28
CA LEU A 182 4.13 3.31 -17.20
C LEU A 182 4.22 2.02 -16.37
N ASP A 183 3.19 1.18 -16.37
CA ASP A 183 3.17 -0.09 -15.65
C ASP A 183 3.75 -1.28 -16.45
N THR A 184 4.19 -1.07 -17.70
CA THR A 184 4.68 -2.14 -18.56
C THR A 184 6.19 -2.39 -18.40
N PRO A 185 6.67 -3.64 -18.40
CA PRO A 185 8.12 -3.91 -18.35
C PRO A 185 8.86 -3.56 -19.65
N LYS A 186 8.13 -3.26 -20.73
CA LYS A 186 8.69 -3.13 -22.09
C LYS A 186 8.83 -1.70 -22.59
N LEU A 187 8.77 -0.69 -21.71
CA LEU A 187 8.83 0.69 -22.19
C LEU A 187 10.20 1.03 -22.78
N TYR A 188 11.28 0.66 -22.09
CA TYR A 188 12.64 0.88 -22.57
C TYR A 188 12.93 0.07 -23.84
N ASP A 189 13.32 0.77 -24.89
CA ASP A 189 13.82 0.22 -26.14
C ASP A 189 15.16 0.92 -26.46
N PRO A 190 16.29 0.19 -26.55
CA PRO A 190 17.59 0.81 -26.74
C PRO A 190 17.69 1.71 -27.97
N ALA A 191 16.98 1.37 -29.07
CA ALA A 191 17.00 2.18 -30.29
C ALA A 191 16.20 3.48 -30.11
N ALA A 192 15.01 3.41 -29.51
CA ALA A 192 14.18 4.58 -29.21
C ALA A 192 14.85 5.55 -28.23
N PHE A 193 15.63 5.04 -27.28
CA PHE A 193 16.29 5.84 -26.25
C PHE A 193 17.77 6.12 -26.53
N ALA A 194 18.31 5.76 -27.70
CA ALA A 194 19.73 5.87 -28.02
C ALA A 194 20.27 7.32 -27.92
N LYS A 195 19.43 8.31 -28.25
CA LYS A 195 19.79 9.74 -28.24
C LYS A 195 19.31 10.47 -26.97
N ALA A 196 18.63 9.78 -26.05
CA ALA A 196 18.06 10.40 -24.86
C ALA A 196 19.11 10.52 -23.74
N GLU A 197 19.22 11.70 -23.12
CA GLU A 197 20.05 11.88 -21.94
C GLU A 197 19.34 11.32 -20.70
N LEU A 198 19.69 10.09 -20.33
CA LEU A 198 19.10 9.43 -19.16
C LEU A 198 19.80 9.87 -17.86
N PRO A 199 19.04 10.21 -16.80
CA PRO A 199 19.58 10.44 -15.46
C PRO A 199 20.38 9.23 -14.95
N ALA A 200 21.38 9.46 -14.10
CA ALA A 200 22.21 8.39 -13.52
C ALA A 200 21.37 7.31 -12.83
N GLU A 201 20.30 7.72 -12.16
CA GLU A 201 19.34 6.85 -11.48
C GLU A 201 18.60 5.90 -12.44
N ALA A 202 18.15 6.40 -13.60
CA ALA A 202 17.53 5.57 -14.64
C ALA A 202 18.52 4.55 -15.21
N LYS A 203 19.76 4.98 -15.46
CA LYS A 203 20.84 4.08 -15.92
C LYS A 203 21.11 2.96 -14.91
N GLU A 204 21.10 3.28 -13.62
CA GLU A 204 21.28 2.29 -12.57
C GLU A 204 20.11 1.31 -12.50
N MET A 205 18.86 1.78 -12.54
CA MET A 205 17.69 0.90 -12.58
C MET A 205 17.68 -0.01 -13.81
N LEU A 206 18.10 0.48 -14.99
CA LEU A 206 18.23 -0.32 -16.20
C LEU A 206 19.24 -1.46 -16.07
N ARG A 207 20.35 -1.27 -15.34
CA ARG A 207 21.34 -2.35 -15.09
C ARG A 207 20.76 -3.50 -14.27
N ARG A 208 19.71 -3.24 -13.49
CA ARG A 208 19.02 -4.21 -12.63
C ARG A 208 17.54 -4.37 -13.01
N ALA A 209 17.21 -4.16 -14.29
CA ALA A 209 15.81 -4.13 -14.77
C ALA A 209 15.01 -5.38 -14.36
N ASP A 210 15.64 -6.55 -14.41
CA ASP A 210 15.01 -7.84 -14.06
C ASP A 210 14.73 -8.02 -12.56
N SER A 211 15.31 -7.17 -11.71
CA SER A 211 15.11 -7.20 -10.27
C SER A 211 14.34 -5.98 -9.75
N LEU A 212 13.80 -5.13 -10.64
CA LEU A 212 13.01 -3.99 -10.21
C LEU A 212 11.70 -4.48 -9.61
N THR A 213 11.32 -3.85 -8.51
CA THR A 213 9.98 -4.02 -8.00
C THR A 213 8.96 -3.33 -8.91
N PRO A 214 7.65 -3.65 -8.84
CA PRO A 214 6.64 -2.97 -9.66
C PRO A 214 6.63 -1.44 -9.49
N LEU A 215 6.84 -0.89 -8.28
CA LEU A 215 6.89 0.57 -8.11
C LEU A 215 8.19 1.17 -8.64
N GLU A 216 9.33 0.47 -8.50
CA GLU A 216 10.60 0.87 -9.11
C GLU A 216 10.52 0.84 -10.65
N LEU A 217 9.88 -0.17 -11.24
CA LEU A 217 9.66 -0.27 -12.68
C LEU A 217 8.81 0.90 -13.17
N ARG A 218 7.68 1.17 -12.49
CA ARG A 218 6.82 2.30 -12.82
C ARG A 218 7.59 3.61 -12.76
N TRP A 219 8.47 3.74 -11.77
CA TRP A 219 9.31 4.90 -11.62
C TRP A 219 10.37 5.03 -12.73
N LEU A 220 11.08 3.94 -13.06
CA LEU A 220 12.00 3.90 -14.19
C LEU A 220 11.26 4.38 -15.45
N ASN A 221 10.08 3.85 -15.69
CA ASN A 221 9.27 4.20 -16.85
C ASN A 221 8.84 5.68 -16.84
N TYR A 222 8.48 6.21 -15.67
CA TYR A 222 8.20 7.64 -15.54
C TYR A 222 9.44 8.48 -15.85
N THR A 223 10.62 8.07 -15.37
CA THR A 223 11.89 8.78 -15.62
C THR A 223 12.27 8.73 -17.10
N LEU A 224 12.07 7.59 -17.77
CA LEU A 224 12.23 7.44 -19.21
C LEU A 224 11.27 8.34 -19.98
N ALA A 225 9.99 8.38 -19.58
CA ALA A 225 9.01 9.28 -20.18
C ALA A 225 9.39 10.75 -19.94
N SER A 226 9.90 11.12 -18.76
CA SER A 226 10.37 12.48 -18.51
C SER A 226 11.57 12.86 -19.35
N ALA A 227 12.48 11.92 -19.62
CA ALA A 227 13.59 12.14 -20.56
C ALA A 227 13.11 12.35 -22.01
N ALA A 228 11.94 11.81 -22.38
CA ALA A 228 11.30 12.08 -23.66
C ALA A 228 10.76 13.51 -23.77
N PHE A 229 10.38 14.09 -22.64
CA PHE A 229 9.65 15.37 -22.56
C PHE A 229 10.18 16.24 -21.40
N PRO A 230 11.46 16.64 -21.40
CA PRO A 230 12.08 17.30 -20.25
C PRO A 230 11.41 18.64 -19.89
N ASP A 231 10.87 19.36 -20.89
CA ASP A 231 10.18 20.63 -20.69
C ASP A 231 8.74 20.47 -20.16
N LEU A 232 8.19 19.25 -20.27
CA LEU A 232 6.78 18.97 -19.96
C LEU A 232 6.61 18.12 -18.70
N LEU A 233 7.59 17.25 -18.42
CA LEU A 233 7.55 16.32 -17.30
C LEU A 233 8.73 16.61 -16.39
N LYS A 234 8.42 17.16 -15.21
CA LYS A 234 9.42 17.29 -14.16
C LYS A 234 9.85 15.90 -13.68
N THR A 235 11.14 15.60 -13.80
CA THR A 235 11.77 14.49 -13.10
C THR A 235 11.74 14.78 -11.61
N ALA A 236 10.94 14.02 -10.86
CA ALA A 236 11.22 13.82 -9.44
C ALA A 236 12.38 12.83 -9.31
N SER A 237 13.04 12.74 -8.14
CA SER A 237 14.07 11.72 -7.84
C SER A 237 13.45 10.53 -7.10
N VAL A 238 13.93 9.29 -7.34
CA VAL A 238 13.42 8.08 -6.63
C VAL A 238 13.58 8.28 -5.13
N ALA A 239 14.69 8.91 -4.72
CA ALA A 239 15.01 9.17 -3.33
C ALA A 239 13.85 9.86 -2.56
N ASN A 240 13.00 10.61 -3.26
CA ASN A 240 11.88 11.32 -2.63
C ASN A 240 10.65 10.42 -2.34
N GLY A 241 10.56 9.22 -2.93
CA GLY A 241 9.51 8.24 -2.63
C GLY A 241 10.02 6.98 -1.95
N ILE A 242 11.31 6.90 -1.61
CA ILE A 242 11.85 5.85 -0.74
C ILE A 242 11.90 6.38 0.69
N VAL A 243 11.15 5.76 1.58
CA VAL A 243 11.21 6.03 3.02
C VAL A 243 11.92 4.88 3.70
N THR A 244 13.05 5.16 4.34
CA THR A 244 13.80 4.14 5.08
C THR A 244 13.31 4.07 6.52
N ILE A 245 12.83 2.91 6.94
CA ILE A 245 12.38 2.63 8.31
C ILE A 245 13.41 1.74 8.99
N LYS A 246 14.02 2.22 10.07
CA LYS A 246 14.94 1.42 10.90
C LYS A 246 14.16 0.86 12.08
N VAL A 247 14.17 -0.47 12.22
CA VAL A 247 13.56 -1.17 13.36
C VAL A 247 14.67 -1.79 14.20
N PRO A 248 15.05 -1.17 15.34
CA PRO A 248 16.13 -1.65 16.19
C PRO A 248 15.75 -2.96 16.90
N GLU A 249 16.67 -3.50 17.69
CA GLU A 249 16.41 -4.67 18.53
C GLU A 249 15.26 -4.39 19.52
N SER A 250 14.41 -5.39 19.75
CA SER A 250 13.31 -5.30 20.70
C SER A 250 13.05 -6.67 21.33
N THR A 251 12.87 -6.68 22.65
CA THR A 251 12.40 -7.87 23.37
C THR A 251 10.89 -8.05 23.22
N GLN A 252 10.17 -6.97 22.90
CA GLN A 252 8.73 -6.99 22.69
C GLN A 252 8.41 -7.17 21.20
N PRO A 253 7.45 -8.03 20.86
CA PRO A 253 6.98 -8.15 19.49
C PRO A 253 6.46 -6.82 18.92
N ILE A 254 6.67 -6.59 17.62
CA ILE A 254 6.28 -5.35 16.94
C ILE A 254 5.38 -5.68 15.75
N VAL A 255 4.26 -4.96 15.63
CA VAL A 255 3.52 -4.84 14.37
C VAL A 255 3.72 -3.41 13.88
N LEU A 256 4.35 -3.28 12.71
CA LEU A 256 4.62 -1.98 12.11
C LEU A 256 3.49 -1.63 11.13
N VAL A 257 2.85 -0.50 11.35
CA VAL A 257 1.85 0.06 10.44
C VAL A 257 2.46 1.24 9.72
N LEU A 258 2.50 1.20 8.40
CA LEU A 258 3.01 2.28 7.57
C LEU A 258 1.85 2.86 6.77
N SER A 259 1.79 4.18 6.65
CA SER A 259 0.79 4.76 5.76
C SER A 259 1.25 6.03 5.08
N ALA A 260 0.92 6.18 3.81
CA ALA A 260 1.19 7.39 3.04
C ALA A 260 0.03 7.74 2.11
N TYR A 261 -0.16 9.02 1.82
CA TYR A 261 -1.05 9.41 0.74
C TYR A 261 -0.43 9.10 -0.62
N GLU A 262 0.83 9.49 -0.84
CA GLU A 262 1.59 9.37 -2.10
C GLU A 262 2.29 8.02 -2.27
N SER A 263 2.70 7.71 -3.51
CA SER A 263 3.26 6.39 -3.85
C SER A 263 4.60 6.19 -3.16
N THR A 264 4.72 5.22 -2.25
CA THR A 264 5.91 5.10 -1.39
C THR A 264 6.50 3.69 -1.40
N ILE A 265 7.83 3.60 -1.53
CA ILE A 265 8.61 2.40 -1.27
C ILE A 265 9.13 2.49 0.17
N TRP A 266 8.62 1.61 1.03
CA TRP A 266 9.03 1.47 2.41
C TRP A 266 10.22 0.50 2.49
N LYS A 267 11.43 1.05 2.57
CA LYS A 267 12.64 0.26 2.78
C LYS A 267 12.83 0.01 4.27
N ILE A 268 12.52 -1.20 4.73
CA ILE A 268 12.62 -1.54 6.14
C ILE A 268 13.98 -2.19 6.41
N GLU A 269 14.76 -1.58 7.30
CA GLU A 269 16.02 -2.06 7.83
C GLU A 269 15.80 -2.54 9.27
N ALA A 270 15.32 -3.77 9.41
CA ALA A 270 15.03 -4.38 10.71
C ALA A 270 16.22 -5.20 11.22
N SER A 271 16.58 -5.01 12.49
CA SER A 271 17.54 -5.90 13.15
C SER A 271 17.00 -7.34 13.17
N SER A 272 17.89 -8.33 13.08
CA SER A 272 17.55 -9.74 13.26
C SER A 272 16.92 -10.05 14.62
N LYS A 273 17.14 -9.17 15.62
CA LYS A 273 16.52 -9.22 16.95
C LYS A 273 15.42 -8.18 17.18
N SER A 274 14.85 -7.60 16.12
CA SER A 274 13.79 -6.59 16.23
C SER A 274 12.44 -7.13 16.70
N ASN A 275 12.24 -8.45 16.69
CA ASN A 275 10.97 -9.09 17.01
C ASN A 275 9.78 -8.52 16.20
N LEU A 276 10.06 -8.06 14.96
CA LEU A 276 9.04 -7.62 14.02
C LEU A 276 8.21 -8.84 13.59
N LEU A 277 6.90 -8.81 13.82
CA LEU A 277 5.98 -9.90 13.50
C LEU A 277 5.29 -9.72 12.16
N GLN A 278 4.95 -8.48 11.81
CA GLN A 278 4.14 -8.16 10.64
C GLN A 278 4.31 -6.70 10.26
N VAL A 279 4.13 -6.42 8.97
CA VAL A 279 3.96 -5.05 8.45
C VAL A 279 2.55 -4.91 7.87
N ILE A 280 1.86 -3.82 8.21
CA ILE A 280 0.59 -3.43 7.60
C ILE A 280 0.83 -2.12 6.86
N VAL A 281 0.50 -2.06 5.58
CA VAL A 281 0.73 -0.86 4.77
C VAL A 281 -0.57 -0.33 4.20
N GLY A 282 -0.91 0.89 4.58
CA GLY A 282 -2.03 1.64 4.05
C GLY A 282 -1.59 2.70 3.05
N GLY A 283 -2.40 2.95 2.03
CA GLY A 283 -2.18 4.14 1.20
C GLY A 283 -3.33 4.48 0.27
N PHE A 284 -3.38 5.75 -0.14
CA PHE A 284 -4.25 6.15 -1.25
C PHE A 284 -3.61 5.83 -2.60
N GLN A 285 -2.30 6.06 -2.71
CA GLN A 285 -1.46 5.66 -3.83
C GLN A 285 -0.80 4.29 -3.64
N PRO A 286 -0.27 3.67 -4.73
CA PRO A 286 0.55 2.47 -4.65
C PRO A 286 1.58 2.50 -3.54
N GLN A 287 1.66 1.43 -2.76
CA GLN A 287 2.67 1.28 -1.70
C GLN A 287 3.44 0.00 -1.96
N GLU A 288 4.70 -0.02 -1.56
CA GLU A 288 5.54 -1.21 -1.66
C GLU A 288 6.45 -1.33 -0.45
N VAL A 289 6.69 -2.55 0.01
CA VAL A 289 7.59 -2.85 1.13
C VAL A 289 8.74 -3.72 0.66
N VAL A 290 9.96 -3.31 1.01
CA VAL A 290 11.19 -4.09 0.75
C VAL A 290 12.01 -4.23 2.03
N GLY A 291 12.89 -5.23 2.08
CA GLY A 291 13.85 -5.43 3.19
C GLY A 291 13.34 -6.24 4.38
N VAL A 292 12.16 -6.85 4.31
CA VAL A 292 11.61 -7.72 5.37
C VAL A 292 11.21 -9.10 4.87
N LYS A 293 11.26 -10.08 5.77
CA LYS A 293 10.79 -11.47 5.54
C LYS A 293 9.46 -11.77 6.24
N VAL A 294 8.99 -10.84 7.07
CA VAL A 294 7.74 -10.99 7.83
C VAL A 294 6.54 -10.79 6.89
N PRO A 295 5.35 -11.32 7.23
CA PRO A 295 4.15 -11.07 6.44
C PRO A 295 3.85 -9.58 6.27
N VAL A 296 3.44 -9.19 5.06
CA VAL A 296 3.01 -7.82 4.73
C VAL A 296 1.54 -7.83 4.33
N VAL A 297 0.74 -6.97 4.96
CA VAL A 297 -0.70 -6.80 4.65
C VAL A 297 -0.92 -5.45 3.97
N TYR A 298 -1.39 -5.47 2.72
CA TYR A 298 -1.66 -4.26 1.95
C TYR A 298 -3.13 -3.82 2.07
N LYS A 299 -3.33 -2.58 2.50
CA LYS A 299 -4.60 -1.85 2.64
C LYS A 299 -4.55 -0.59 1.77
N VAL A 300 -4.42 -0.77 0.45
CA VAL A 300 -4.14 0.32 -0.50
C VAL A 300 -5.29 0.52 -1.50
N ASN A 301 -5.65 1.78 -1.78
CA ASN A 301 -6.74 2.11 -2.72
C ASN A 301 -6.36 1.92 -4.19
N GLN A 302 -5.18 2.40 -4.59
CA GLN A 302 -4.65 2.25 -5.94
C GLN A 302 -3.56 1.21 -5.93
N THR A 303 -3.60 0.29 -6.89
CA THR A 303 -2.70 -0.85 -6.90
C THR A 303 -1.80 -0.88 -8.11
N LEU A 304 -0.62 -1.46 -7.90
CA LEU A 304 0.31 -1.85 -8.96
C LEU A 304 -0.26 -3.09 -9.68
N PRO A 305 0.24 -3.41 -10.89
CA PRO A 305 -0.05 -4.68 -11.53
C PRO A 305 0.14 -5.86 -10.56
N GLY A 306 -0.84 -6.76 -10.51
CA GLY A 306 -0.82 -7.93 -9.61
C GLY A 306 -1.33 -7.68 -8.19
N LEU A 307 -1.57 -6.44 -7.79
CA LEU A 307 -2.20 -6.11 -6.49
C LEU A 307 -3.69 -5.78 -6.67
N GLN A 308 -4.53 -6.31 -5.79
CA GLN A 308 -5.97 -6.02 -5.79
C GLN A 308 -6.29 -4.78 -4.97
N ARG A 309 -7.08 -3.87 -5.55
CA ARG A 309 -7.62 -2.70 -4.85
C ARG A 309 -8.32 -3.13 -3.57
N ASN A 310 -7.92 -2.53 -2.45
CA ASN A 310 -8.57 -2.76 -1.17
C ASN A 310 -9.59 -1.65 -0.90
N ARG A 311 -10.86 -2.02 -0.63
CA ARG A 311 -11.90 -1.04 -0.25
C ARG A 311 -11.72 -0.55 1.19
N ASP A 312 -11.05 -1.35 2.02
CA ASP A 312 -10.71 -1.03 3.41
C ASP A 312 -9.33 -0.37 3.51
N TYR A 313 -8.97 0.43 2.50
CA TYR A 313 -7.71 1.16 2.51
C TYR A 313 -7.74 2.29 3.56
N PHE A 314 -6.57 2.68 4.02
CA PHE A 314 -6.42 3.84 4.89
C PHE A 314 -5.12 4.59 4.58
N TYR A 315 -5.06 5.84 5.01
CA TYR A 315 -3.83 6.62 5.11
C TYR A 315 -4.04 7.65 6.23
N SER A 316 -3.02 7.95 7.02
CA SER A 316 -3.07 9.10 7.92
C SER A 316 -1.67 9.61 8.22
N TYR A 317 -1.52 10.91 8.33
CA TYR A 317 -0.29 11.57 8.76
C TYR A 317 -0.51 12.50 9.95
N THR A 318 -1.76 12.66 10.37
CA THR A 318 -2.16 13.34 11.60
C THR A 318 -2.82 12.35 12.55
N ALA A 319 -2.63 12.55 13.85
CA ALA A 319 -3.31 11.80 14.91
C ALA A 319 -4.77 12.26 15.12
N THR A 320 -5.29 13.09 14.21
CA THR A 320 -6.63 13.68 14.26
C THR A 320 -7.27 13.58 12.89
N GLY A 321 -8.60 13.57 12.85
CA GLY A 321 -9.39 13.55 11.63
C GLY A 321 -10.00 12.18 11.28
N THR A 322 -10.84 12.18 10.26
CA THR A 322 -11.63 11.00 9.86
C THR A 322 -10.76 9.89 9.27
N THR A 323 -9.66 10.24 8.60
CA THR A 323 -8.72 9.29 8.01
C THR A 323 -7.92 8.53 9.09
N TYR A 324 -7.54 9.21 10.17
CA TYR A 324 -6.90 8.59 11.34
C TYR A 324 -7.82 7.56 12.00
N ASN A 325 -9.09 7.92 12.22
CA ASN A 325 -10.07 7.01 12.82
C ASN A 325 -10.32 5.76 11.94
N ARG A 326 -10.38 5.94 10.60
CA ARG A 326 -10.48 4.81 9.66
C ARG A 326 -9.27 3.89 9.72
N MET A 327 -8.07 4.45 9.83
CA MET A 327 -6.85 3.67 10.00
C MET A 327 -6.87 2.87 11.30
N ILE A 328 -7.18 3.49 12.44
CA ILE A 328 -7.28 2.78 13.74
C ILE A 328 -8.25 1.61 13.62
N GLU A 329 -9.42 1.84 13.07
CA GLU A 329 -10.45 0.81 12.96
C GLU A 329 -10.01 -0.31 12.00
N SER A 330 -9.42 0.02 10.86
CA SER A 330 -8.88 -0.99 9.94
C SER A 330 -7.75 -1.80 10.56
N VAL A 331 -6.87 -1.18 11.35
CA VAL A 331 -5.79 -1.89 12.07
C VAL A 331 -6.40 -2.80 13.12
N ARG A 332 -7.34 -2.30 13.94
CA ARG A 332 -8.07 -3.08 14.93
C ARG A 332 -8.77 -4.29 14.31
N GLN A 333 -9.41 -4.14 13.16
CA GLN A 333 -10.03 -5.26 12.45
C GLN A 333 -9.01 -6.27 11.91
N THR A 334 -7.79 -5.81 11.59
CA THR A 334 -6.74 -6.68 11.03
C THR A 334 -6.03 -7.49 12.10
N ILE A 335 -5.74 -6.90 13.27
CA ILE A 335 -4.93 -7.53 14.33
C ILE A 335 -5.64 -7.67 15.68
N GLY A 336 -6.88 -7.21 15.80
CA GLY A 336 -7.66 -7.25 17.04
C GLY A 336 -7.21 -6.28 18.13
N LYS A 337 -6.29 -5.35 17.83
CA LYS A 337 -5.69 -4.42 18.79
C LYS A 337 -5.70 -2.98 18.27
N GLY A 338 -5.89 -2.02 19.19
CA GLY A 338 -5.71 -0.60 18.90
C GLY A 338 -4.24 -0.21 18.71
N LEU A 339 -4.00 1.05 18.34
CA LEU A 339 -2.64 1.57 18.20
C LEU A 339 -2.06 1.85 19.58
N ASP A 340 -0.81 1.47 19.79
CA ASP A 340 -0.07 1.85 20.99
C ASP A 340 0.61 3.22 20.80
N HIS A 341 1.04 3.54 19.58
CA HIS A 341 1.73 4.80 19.27
C HIS A 341 1.56 5.20 17.80
N PHE A 342 1.55 6.50 17.52
CA PHE A 342 1.46 7.07 16.18
C PHE A 342 2.47 8.20 16.00
N ASP A 343 3.37 8.03 15.03
CA ASP A 343 4.31 9.04 14.55
C ASP A 343 3.87 9.53 13.18
N GLY A 344 3.31 10.75 13.13
CA GLY A 344 2.88 11.38 11.89
C GLY A 344 3.81 12.51 11.48
N VAL A 345 4.28 12.52 10.23
CA VAL A 345 4.99 13.66 9.64
C VAL A 345 4.28 14.11 8.37
N HIS A 346 4.13 15.42 8.20
CA HIS A 346 3.52 15.95 6.99
C HIS A 346 4.45 15.77 5.79
N THR A 347 5.74 16.09 5.97
CA THR A 347 6.77 16.03 4.93
C THR A 347 7.92 15.14 5.40
N TYR A 348 8.40 14.26 4.51
CA TYR A 348 9.60 13.46 4.77
C TYR A 348 10.84 14.29 4.46
N ASP A 349 11.79 14.36 5.40
CA ASP A 349 13.03 15.14 5.25
C ASP A 349 14.18 14.35 4.61
N GLY A 350 13.89 13.15 4.11
CA GLY A 350 14.88 12.25 3.52
C GLY A 350 15.66 11.40 4.53
N LYS A 351 15.53 11.65 5.85
CA LYS A 351 16.28 10.90 6.86
C LYS A 351 15.55 9.61 7.27
N PRO A 352 16.29 8.53 7.55
CA PRO A 352 15.67 7.30 8.05
C PRO A 352 14.82 7.54 9.31
N VAL A 353 13.62 6.99 9.31
CA VAL A 353 12.73 6.98 10.47
C VAL A 353 13.14 5.83 11.38
N VAL A 354 13.49 6.12 12.62
CA VAL A 354 13.84 5.09 13.61
C VAL A 354 12.64 4.79 14.48
N ILE A 355 12.14 3.55 14.44
CA ILE A 355 11.05 3.11 15.31
C ILE A 355 11.61 2.91 16.71
N ASN A 356 11.09 3.63 17.70
CA ASN A 356 11.44 3.39 19.09
C ASN A 356 10.53 2.30 19.67
N PRO A 357 11.07 1.11 20.00
CA PRO A 357 10.26 0.04 20.56
C PRO A 357 9.91 0.27 22.03
N ASN A 358 10.53 1.24 22.73
CA ASN A 358 10.39 1.45 24.17
C ASN A 358 9.55 2.67 24.56
N GLN A 359 9.50 3.72 23.73
CA GLN A 359 8.38 4.67 23.72
C GLN A 359 7.14 3.91 23.29
#